data_AF-A0A5C1ABC9-F1
#
_entry.id   AF-A0A5C1ABC9-F1
#
_cell.length_a   1.000
_cell.length_b   1.000
_cell.length_c   1.000
_cell.angle_alpha   90.00
_cell.angle_beta   90.00
_cell.angle_gamma   90.00
#
_symmetry.space_group_name_H-M   'P 1'
#
loop_
_entity.id
_entity.type
_entity.pdbx_description
1 polymer ?
#
loop_
_entity_poly.entity_id
_entity_poly.type
_entity_poly.pdbx_seq_one_letter_code
_entity_poly.pdbx_strand_id
1 'polypeptide(L)'
;MAGLGMLDARMQEAARDVAERAGCYLGEVIVRTLGGRWVPASQTVLAGPLRSAGLPLAVELPNGHCCNPLGRPFKLLEHGREGESTAGFYAGVESLAREPAVTPPPRRPWWRLWG
;
A
#
# COMPACT_ATOMS: atom_id res chain seq x y z
N MET A 1 5.50 20.60 11.99
CA MET A 1 4.30 20.19 12.75
C MET A 1 3.33 19.56 11.77
N ALA A 2 2.95 18.29 11.96
CA ALA A 2 2.00 17.62 11.09
C ALA A 2 0.65 18.34 11.10
N GLY A 3 0.02 18.52 9.94
CA GLY A 3 -1.22 19.32 9.79
C GLY A 3 -2.39 18.83 10.64
N LEU A 4 -2.39 17.55 11.03
CA LEU A 4 -3.39 16.95 11.92
C LEU A 4 -3.37 17.52 13.35
N GLY A 5 -2.21 17.96 13.85
CA GLY A 5 -2.08 18.47 15.21
C GLY A 5 -2.80 19.81 15.47
N MET A 6 -3.23 20.49 14.42
CA MET A 6 -3.96 21.76 14.48
C MET A 6 -5.49 21.59 14.40
N LEU A 7 -5.97 20.38 14.11
CA LEU A 7 -7.40 20.08 13.95
C LEU A 7 -8.01 19.63 15.28
N ASP A 8 -9.29 19.96 15.52
CA ASP A 8 -10.02 19.38 16.63
C ASP A 8 -10.27 17.87 16.42
N ALA A 9 -10.68 17.17 17.48
CA ALA A 9 -10.86 15.73 17.45
C ALA A 9 -11.84 15.26 16.36
N ARG A 10 -12.92 16.01 16.11
CA ARG A 10 -13.91 15.68 15.09
C ARG A 10 -13.32 15.84 13.69
N MET A 11 -12.56 16.90 13.46
CA MET A 11 -11.89 17.16 12.19
C MET A 11 -10.78 16.12 11.94
N GLN A 12 -10.08 15.67 12.98
CA GLN A 12 -9.11 14.58 12.87
C GLN A 12 -9.78 13.25 12.50
N GLU A 13 -10.92 12.92 13.10
CA GLU A 13 -11.70 11.73 12.76
C GLU A 13 -12.20 11.79 11.31
N ALA A 14 -12.77 12.92 10.89
CA ALA A 14 -13.22 13.12 9.51
C ALA A 14 -12.05 13.03 8.51
N ALA A 15 -10.88 13.58 8.84
CA ALA A 15 -9.70 13.48 7.99
C ALA A 15 -9.25 12.02 7.82
N ARG A 16 -9.29 11.21 8.90
CA ARG A 16 -8.99 9.78 8.85
C ARG A 16 -9.99 9.02 7.98
N ASP A 17 -11.29 9.20 8.19
CA ASP A 17 -12.34 8.55 7.36
C ASP A 17 -12.17 8.90 5.86
N VAL A 18 -11.90 10.17 5.54
CA VAL A 18 -11.63 10.58 4.16
C VAL A 18 -10.36 9.94 3.61
N ALA A 19 -9.29 9.86 4.39
CA ALA A 19 -8.05 9.21 3.97
C ALA A 19 -8.22 7.71 3.72
N GLU A 20 -8.98 7.01 4.56
CA GLU A 20 -9.30 5.59 4.37
C GLU A 20 -10.07 5.37 3.07
N ARG A 21 -11.13 6.15 2.85
CA ARG A 21 -11.95 6.06 1.61
C ARG A 21 -11.13 6.41 0.37
N ALA A 22 -10.30 7.45 0.45
CA ALA A 22 -9.40 7.82 -0.64
C ALA A 22 -8.38 6.72 -0.95
N GLY A 23 -7.87 6.04 0.08
CA GLY A 23 -6.93 4.93 -0.05
C GLY A 23 -7.58 3.70 -0.69
N CYS A 24 -8.79 3.36 -0.25
CA CYS A 24 -9.60 2.32 -0.87
C CYS A 24 -9.87 2.64 -2.35
N TYR A 25 -10.32 3.86 -2.64
CA TYR A 25 -10.60 4.28 -4.02
C TYR A 25 -9.35 4.26 -4.91
N LEU A 26 -8.19 4.69 -4.39
CA LEU A 26 -6.91 4.58 -5.10
C LEU A 26 -6.57 3.13 -5.42
N GLY A 27 -6.81 2.20 -4.49
CA GLY A 27 -6.63 0.77 -4.73
C GLY A 27 -7.60 0.22 -5.78
N GLU A 28 -8.87 0.63 -5.75
CA GLU A 28 -9.88 0.29 -6.75
C GLU A 28 -9.53 0.79 -8.15
N VAL A 29 -8.90 1.97 -8.26
CA VAL A 29 -8.33 2.47 -9.53
C VAL A 29 -7.23 1.53 -10.01
N ILE A 30 -6.23 1.24 -9.16
CA ILE A 30 -5.10 0.34 -9.51
C ILE A 30 -5.60 -1.05 -9.95
N VAL A 31 -6.55 -1.63 -9.21
CA VAL A 31 -7.17 -2.93 -9.53
C VAL A 31 -7.77 -2.91 -10.94
N ARG A 32 -8.56 -1.89 -11.28
CA ARG A 32 -9.25 -1.82 -12.57
C ARG A 32 -8.35 -1.45 -13.73
N THR A 33 -7.35 -0.59 -13.52
CA THR A 33 -6.52 -0.07 -14.61
C THR A 33 -5.27 -0.90 -14.85
N LEU A 34 -4.74 -1.56 -13.83
CA LEU A 34 -3.50 -2.34 -13.90
C LEU A 34 -3.73 -3.86 -13.69
N GLY A 35 -4.99 -4.30 -13.56
CA GLY A 35 -5.35 -5.71 -13.38
C GLY A 35 -4.96 -6.29 -12.02
N GLY A 36 -4.74 -5.43 -11.02
CA GLY A 36 -4.40 -5.88 -9.67
C GLY A 36 -5.57 -6.58 -8.95
N ARG A 37 -5.29 -7.14 -7.77
CA ARG A 37 -6.31 -7.67 -6.86
C ARG A 37 -6.00 -7.34 -5.40
N TRP A 38 -7.05 -7.19 -4.59
CA TRP A 38 -6.88 -7.06 -3.15
C TRP A 38 -6.44 -8.38 -2.53
N VAL A 39 -5.45 -8.31 -1.64
CA VAL A 39 -4.95 -9.45 -0.89
C VAL A 39 -4.74 -9.07 0.59
N PRO A 40 -4.88 -10.03 1.52
CA PRO A 40 -4.49 -9.81 2.91
C PRO A 40 -3.01 -9.40 2.98
N ALA A 41 -2.72 -8.30 3.67
CA ALA A 41 -1.36 -7.79 3.81
C ALA A 41 -0.40 -8.86 4.37
N SER A 42 -0.91 -9.71 5.27
CA SER A 42 -0.19 -10.83 5.88
C SER A 42 0.34 -11.89 4.89
N GLN A 43 -0.20 -11.94 3.68
CA GLN A 43 0.20 -12.88 2.62
C GLN A 43 1.17 -12.27 1.61
N THR A 44 1.61 -11.02 1.83
CA THR A 44 2.47 -10.28 0.91
C THR A 44 3.85 -10.03 1.49
N VAL A 45 4.80 -9.64 0.63
CA VAL A 45 6.11 -9.11 1.06
C VAL A 45 5.99 -7.85 1.94
N LEU A 46 4.82 -7.19 1.94
CA LEU A 46 4.55 -6.00 2.74
C LEU A 46 3.96 -6.32 4.13
N ALA A 47 3.88 -7.60 4.53
CA ALA A 47 3.26 -8.01 5.79
C ALA A 47 3.81 -7.29 7.03
N GLY A 48 5.14 -7.13 7.11
CA GLY A 48 5.79 -6.42 8.23
C GLY A 48 5.41 -4.94 8.27
N PRO A 49 5.76 -4.16 7.23
CA PRO A 49 5.43 -2.73 7.17
C PRO A 49 3.94 -2.42 7.35
N LEU A 50 3.04 -3.20 6.75
CA LEU A 50 1.59 -2.94 6.82
C LEU A 50 0.99 -3.32 8.17
N ARG A 51 1.49 -4.38 8.81
CA ARG A 51 1.09 -4.71 10.18
C ARG A 51 1.46 -3.57 11.14
N SER A 52 2.67 -3.03 11.03
CA SER A 52 3.10 -1.90 11.87
C SER A 52 2.26 -0.64 11.65
N ALA A 53 1.73 -0.45 10.44
CA ALA A 53 0.82 0.65 10.10
C ALA A 53 -0.66 0.36 10.40
N GLY A 54 -1.00 -0.84 10.90
CA GLY A 54 -2.40 -1.24 11.14
C GLY A 54 -3.24 -1.46 9.88
N LEU A 55 -2.61 -1.65 8.71
CA LEU A 55 -3.28 -1.76 7.43
C LEU A 55 -3.48 -3.24 7.04
N PRO A 56 -4.73 -3.71 6.86
CA PRO A 56 -5.01 -5.15 6.72
C PRO A 56 -4.85 -5.67 5.29
N LEU A 57 -4.82 -4.78 4.28
CA LEU A 57 -4.89 -5.14 2.86
C LEU A 57 -3.78 -4.47 2.06
N ALA A 58 -3.39 -5.14 0.99
CA ALA A 58 -2.54 -4.63 -0.08
C ALA A 58 -3.18 -4.93 -1.44
N VAL A 59 -2.65 -4.33 -2.51
CA VAL A 59 -2.97 -4.70 -3.88
C VAL A 59 -1.78 -5.44 -4.47
N GLU A 60 -2.03 -6.66 -4.95
CA GLU A 60 -1.07 -7.45 -5.73
C GLU A 60 -1.35 -7.26 -7.22
N LEU A 61 -0.30 -6.94 -7.98
CA LEU A 61 -0.32 -6.75 -9.42
C LEU A 61 -0.21 -8.10 -10.16
N PRO A 62 -0.55 -8.19 -11.46
CA PRO A 62 -0.45 -9.44 -12.23
C PRO A 62 0.94 -10.08 -12.25
N ASN A 63 1.99 -9.27 -12.09
CA ASN A 63 3.38 -9.72 -12.04
C ASN A 63 3.84 -10.11 -10.61
N GLY A 64 2.93 -10.18 -9.64
CA GLY A 64 3.21 -10.60 -8.26
C GLY A 64 3.81 -9.52 -7.36
N HIS A 65 4.12 -8.34 -7.89
CA HIS A 65 4.50 -7.19 -7.07
C HIS A 65 3.31 -6.69 -6.25
N CYS A 66 3.60 -6.14 -5.07
CA CYS A 66 2.57 -5.64 -4.16
C CYS A 66 2.75 -4.14 -3.90
N CYS A 67 1.65 -3.43 -3.71
CA CYS A 67 1.64 -2.03 -3.29
C CYS A 67 0.60 -1.78 -2.19
N ASN A 68 0.76 -0.67 -1.46
CA ASN A 68 -0.15 -0.25 -0.41
C ASN A 68 -0.82 1.08 -0.76
N PRO A 69 -2.01 1.06 -1.37
CA PRO A 69 -2.76 2.28 -1.65
C PRO A 69 -3.39 2.89 -0.39
N LEU A 70 -3.66 2.10 0.65
CA LEU A 70 -4.34 2.56 1.87
C LEU A 70 -3.49 3.56 2.65
N GLY A 71 -2.19 3.33 2.77
CA GLY A 71 -1.29 4.22 3.50
C GLY A 71 -1.01 5.55 2.79
N ARG A 72 -1.35 5.68 1.51
CA ARG A 72 -0.92 6.84 0.71
C ARG A 72 -1.57 8.16 1.15
N PRO A 73 -2.90 8.24 1.38
CA PRO A 73 -3.53 9.46 1.86
C PRO A 73 -3.13 9.84 3.29
N PHE A 74 -2.81 8.88 4.15
CA PHE A 74 -2.32 9.17 5.50
C PHE A 74 -0.98 9.91 5.48
N LYS A 75 -0.06 9.48 4.63
CA LYS A 75 1.21 10.20 4.45
C LYS A 75 1.00 11.65 3.97
N LEU A 76 0.01 11.88 3.11
CA LEU A 76 -0.38 13.23 2.68
C LEU A 76 -0.93 14.08 3.84
N LEU A 77 -1.70 13.49 4.76
CA LEU A 77 -2.17 14.18 5.96
C LEU A 77 -1.04 14.48 6.95
N GLU A 78 -0.07 13.59 7.08
CA GLU A 78 1.06 13.71 8.01
C GLU A 78 2.10 14.73 7.52
N HIS A 79 2.50 14.65 6.25
CA HIS A 79 3.63 15.39 5.69
C HIS A 79 3.22 16.55 4.76
N GLY A 80 1.92 16.67 4.42
CA GLY A 80 1.46 17.67 3.47
C GLY A 80 1.87 17.39 2.03
N ARG A 81 1.72 18.38 1.16
CA ARG A 81 1.91 18.24 -0.30
C ARG A 81 3.36 18.36 -0.77
N GLU A 82 4.25 18.87 0.07
CA GLU A 82 5.63 19.20 -0.33
C GLU A 82 6.53 17.96 -0.52
N GLY A 83 6.09 16.77 -0.09
CA GLY A 83 6.83 15.52 -0.29
C GLY A 83 6.00 14.33 -0.78
N GLU A 84 4.70 14.51 -0.96
CA GLU A 84 3.76 13.41 -1.23
C GLU A 84 2.89 13.72 -2.45
N SER A 85 2.78 12.76 -3.36
CA SER A 85 1.95 12.86 -4.58
C SER A 85 1.21 11.56 -4.84
N THR A 86 -0.13 11.61 -4.93
CA THR A 86 -0.96 10.47 -5.30
C THR A 86 -0.71 10.06 -6.75
N ALA A 87 -0.59 11.04 -7.66
CA ALA A 87 -0.30 10.78 -9.06
C ALA A 87 1.09 10.16 -9.24
N GLY A 88 2.10 10.67 -8.52
CA GLY A 88 3.45 10.10 -8.54
C GLY A 88 3.50 8.68 -8.00
N PHE A 89 2.74 8.38 -6.94
CA PHE A 89 2.59 7.02 -6.44
C PHE A 89 1.96 6.10 -7.49
N TYR A 90 0.85 6.51 -8.10
CA TYR A 90 0.21 5.72 -9.16
C TYR A 90 1.16 5.46 -10.34
N ALA A 91 1.91 6.48 -10.79
CA ALA A 91 2.91 6.31 -11.84
C ALA A 91 4.01 5.32 -11.45
N GLY A 92 4.44 5.33 -10.18
CA GLY A 92 5.37 4.34 -9.64
C GLY A 92 4.81 2.92 -9.66
N VAL A 93 3.54 2.74 -9.26
CA VAL A 93 2.84 1.45 -9.33
C VAL A 93 2.66 0.99 -10.78
N GLU A 94 2.38 1.90 -11.69
CA GLU A 94 2.28 1.60 -13.13
C GLU A 94 3.63 1.14 -13.69
N SER A 95 4.73 1.79 -13.31
CA SER A 95 6.08 1.34 -13.65
C SER A 95 6.36 -0.05 -13.09
N LEU A 96 6.00 -0.28 -11.82
CA LEU A 96 6.14 -1.58 -11.14
C LEU A 96 5.33 -2.68 -11.83
N ALA A 97 4.14 -2.38 -12.35
CA ALA A 97 3.30 -3.32 -13.08
C ALA A 97 3.91 -3.78 -14.42
N ARG A 98 4.83 -3.00 -14.98
CA ARG A 98 5.57 -3.34 -16.20
C ARG A 98 6.84 -4.14 -15.94
N GLU A 99 7.26 -4.28 -14.68
CA GLU A 99 8.42 -5.09 -14.33
C GLU A 99 8.17 -6.59 -14.57
N PRO A 100 9.23 -7.39 -14.74
CA PRO A 100 9.12 -8.85 -14.81
C PRO A 100 8.41 -9.44 -13.59
N ALA A 101 7.78 -10.59 -13.79
CA ALA A 101 7.13 -11.31 -12.70
C ALA A 101 8.10 -11.62 -11.56
N VAL A 102 7.64 -11.44 -10.32
CA VAL A 102 8.36 -11.84 -9.12
C VAL A 102 8.47 -13.36 -9.11
N THR A 103 9.66 -13.88 -9.38
CA THR A 103 9.91 -15.31 -9.22
C THR A 103 9.97 -15.63 -7.72
N PRO A 104 9.08 -16.48 -7.19
CA PRO A 104 9.18 -16.87 -5.79
C PRO A 104 10.52 -17.59 -5.56
N PRO A 105 11.16 -17.38 -4.40
CA PRO A 105 12.38 -18.12 -4.09
C PRO A 105 12.08 -19.62 -4.13
N PRO A 106 12.99 -20.45 -4.68
CA PRO A 106 12.76 -21.89 -4.75
C PRO A 106 12.48 -22.42 -3.34
N ARG A 107 11.43 -23.23 -3.19
CA ARG A 107 11.12 -23.86 -1.90
C ARG A 107 12.33 -24.69 -1.50
N ARG A 108 13.03 -24.25 -0.44
CA ARG A 108 14.14 -25.02 0.14
C ARG A 108 13.56 -26.37 0.55
N PRO A 109 14.11 -27.48 0.06
CA PRO A 109 13.65 -28.77 0.53
C PRO A 109 13.86 -28.92 2.02
N TRP A 110 12.88 -29.51 2.72
CA TRP A 110 12.87 -29.63 4.18
C TRP A 110 14.14 -30.31 4.74
N TRP A 111 14.78 -31.17 3.95
CA TRP A 111 16.01 -31.89 4.32
C TRP A 111 17.28 -31.00 4.37
N ARG A 112 17.26 -29.77 3.87
CA ARG A 112 18.40 -28.82 3.95
C ARG A 112 18.35 -27.88 5.17
N LEU A 113 17.39 -28.06 6.08
CA LEU A 113 17.25 -27.25 7.31
C LEU A 113 17.91 -27.89 8.54
N TRP A 114 18.46 -29.10 8.41
CA TRP A 114 19.01 -29.91 9.51
C TRP A 114 20.46 -30.39 9.26
N GLY A 115 21.17 -29.74 8.34
CA GLY A 115 22.59 -30.03 8.04
C GLY A 115 23.53 -29.08 8.74
#